data_AF-A0A1W9RPJ3-F1
#
_entry.id   AF-A0A1W9RPJ3-F1
#
_cell.length_a   1.000
_cell.length_b   1.000
_cell.length_c   1.000
_cell.angle_alpha   90.00
_cell.angle_beta   90.00
_cell.angle_gamma   90.00
#
_symmetry.space_group_name_H-M   'P 1'
#
loop_
_entity.id
_entity.type
_entity.pdbx_description
1 polymer ?
#
loop_
_entity_poly.entity_id
_entity_poly.type
_entity_poly.pdbx_seq_one_letter_code
_entity_poly.pdbx_strand_id
1 'polypeptide(L)'
;MRKKNLGIIFTVIFFGVIIGSLLGKLVALLLPDGVVKDFFLKSITAGFDPVTLNLGIIKMTLGFTFIVNIIGLIGLGIAAYLLKWYYGPRV
;
A
#
# COMPACT_ATOMS: atom_id res chain seq x y z
N MET A 1 22.29 17.86 -10.95
CA MET A 1 21.15 16.93 -10.74
C MET A 1 20.79 16.94 -9.26
N ARG A 2 19.65 17.54 -8.87
CA ARG A 2 19.21 17.57 -7.45
C ARG A 2 18.99 16.11 -7.04
N LYS A 3 19.82 15.55 -6.14
CA LYS A 3 19.65 14.17 -5.65
C LYS A 3 18.23 14.08 -5.10
N LYS A 4 17.32 13.46 -5.86
CA LYS A 4 16.00 13.14 -5.36
C LYS A 4 16.24 12.17 -4.22
N ASN A 5 15.95 12.58 -2.99
CA ASN A 5 16.06 11.69 -1.85
C ASN A 5 15.09 10.54 -2.05
N LEU A 6 15.60 9.39 -2.50
CA LEU A 6 14.84 8.17 -2.70
C LEU A 6 14.02 7.81 -1.45
N GLY A 7 14.55 8.11 -0.26
CA GLY A 7 13.84 7.97 1.00
C GLY A 7 12.53 8.76 1.07
N ILE A 8 12.51 10.02 0.61
CA ILE A 8 11.28 10.84 0.64
C ILE A 8 10.24 10.28 -0.33
N ILE A 9 10.68 9.86 -1.52
CA ILE A 9 9.82 9.25 -2.53
C ILE A 9 9.16 7.98 -1.97
N PHE A 10 9.97 7.10 -1.38
CA PHE A 10 9.49 5.86 -0.79
C PHE A 10 8.50 6.12 0.35
N THR A 11 8.83 7.04 1.26
CA THR A 11 7.95 7.39 2.39
C THR A 11 6.61 7.93 1.92
N VAL A 12 6.59 8.88 0.98
CA VAL A 12 5.33 9.47 0.49
C VAL A 12 4.45 8.42 -0.17
N ILE A 13 5.04 7.57 -1.01
CA ILE A 13 4.33 6.47 -1.68
C ILE A 13 3.79 5.46 -0.66
N PHE A 14 4.62 5.05 0.29
CA PHE A 14 4.27 4.07 1.31
C PHE A 14 3.08 4.55 2.16
N PHE A 15 3.16 5.78 2.68
CA PHE A 15 2.05 6.38 3.43
C PHE A 15 0.82 6.62 2.55
N GLY A 16 0.99 6.97 1.27
CA GLY A 16 -0.12 7.13 0.32
C GLY A 16 -0.95 5.85 0.14
N VAL A 17 -0.30 4.70 0.01
CA VAL A 17 -0.97 3.39 -0.09
C VAL A 17 -1.72 3.05 1.20
N ILE A 18 -1.10 3.30 2.36
CA ILE A 18 -1.69 3.01 3.67
C ILE A 18 -2.93 3.88 3.89
N ILE A 19 -2.80 5.19 3.70
CA ILE A 19 -3.90 6.15 3.90
C ILE A 19 -5.03 5.86 2.90
N GLY A 20 -4.70 5.63 1.63
CA GLY A 20 -5.69 5.24 0.61
C GLY A 20 -6.45 3.97 0.99
N SER A 21 -5.74 2.94 1.47
CA SER A 21 -6.37 1.70 1.92
C SER A 21 -7.30 1.91 3.13
N LEU A 22 -6.89 2.70 4.12
CA LEU A 22 -7.71 3.00 5.30
C LEU A 22 -8.97 3.78 4.91
N LEU A 23 -8.82 4.89 4.19
CA LEU A 23 -9.95 5.71 3.73
C LEU A 23 -10.92 4.86 2.90
N GLY A 24 -10.38 3.99 2.06
CA GLY A 24 -11.15 3.08 1.26
C GLY A 24 -12.03 2.12 2.06
N LYS A 25 -11.50 1.55 3.14
CA LYS A 25 -12.28 0.70 4.06
C LYS A 25 -13.35 1.49 4.79
N LEU A 26 -13.07 2.73 5.18
CA LEU A 26 -14.06 3.61 5.83
C LEU A 26 -15.22 3.93 4.87
N VAL A 27 -14.93 4.23 3.61
CA VAL A 27 -15.96 4.44 2.59
C VAL A 27 -16.74 3.15 2.35
N ALA A 28 -16.07 2.00 2.28
CA ALA A 28 -16.73 0.71 2.09
C ALA A 28 -17.70 0.32 3.22
N LEU A 29 -17.47 0.81 4.45
CA LEU A 29 -18.38 0.60 5.58
C LEU A 29 -19.71 1.36 5.42
N LEU A 30 -19.68 2.51 4.74
CA LEU A 30 -20.86 3.33 4.47
C LEU A 30 -21.64 2.86 3.24
N LEU A 31 -21.04 1.98 2.41
CA LEU A 31 -21.68 1.46 1.22
C LEU A 31 -22.63 0.29 1.56
N PRO A 32 -23.84 0.26 0.97
CA PRO A 32 -24.71 -0.90 1.03
C PRO A 32 -24.07 -2.11 0.34
N ASP A 33 -24.52 -3.31 0.68
CA ASP A 33 -24.01 -4.54 0.07
C ASP A 33 -24.26 -4.54 -1.44
N GLY A 34 -23.22 -4.84 -2.20
CA GLY A 34 -23.27 -4.82 -3.67
C GLY A 34 -21.88 -4.78 -4.31
N VAL A 35 -21.87 -4.79 -5.64
CA VAL A 35 -20.65 -4.93 -6.47
C VAL A 35 -19.61 -3.85 -6.16
N VAL A 36 -20.05 -2.63 -5.80
CA VAL A 36 -19.13 -1.53 -5.47
C VAL A 36 -18.38 -1.81 -4.17
N LYS A 37 -19.08 -2.31 -3.13
CA LYS A 37 -18.46 -2.68 -1.86
C LYS A 37 -17.47 -3.82 -2.06
N ASP A 38 -17.83 -4.82 -2.85
CA ASP A 38 -16.94 -5.94 -3.19
C ASP A 38 -15.71 -5.47 -3.97
N PHE A 39 -15.87 -4.53 -4.90
CA PHE A 39 -14.75 -3.90 -5.61
C PHE A 39 -13.80 -3.18 -4.66
N PHE A 40 -14.34 -2.44 -3.67
CA PHE A 40 -13.56 -1.69 -2.70
C PHE A 40 -12.79 -2.61 -1.73
N LEU A 41 -13.41 -3.74 -1.36
CA LEU A 41 -12.82 -4.72 -0.45
C LEU A 41 -11.87 -5.69 -1.16
N LYS A 42 -11.94 -5.80 -2.48
CA LYS A 42 -11.07 -6.69 -3.25
C LYS A 42 -9.61 -6.28 -3.10
N SER A 43 -8.83 -7.21 -2.58
CA SER A 43 -7.39 -7.06 -2.34
C SER A 43 -6.60 -8.12 -3.07
N ILE A 44 -5.48 -7.71 -3.66
CA ILE A 44 -4.46 -8.59 -4.20
C ILE A 44 -3.41 -8.77 -3.11
N THR A 45 -3.12 -10.02 -2.82
CA THR A 45 -2.10 -10.41 -1.84
C THR A 45 -0.88 -10.92 -2.59
N ALA A 46 0.25 -10.25 -2.43
CA ALA A 46 1.53 -10.63 -3.03
C ALA A 46 2.56 -10.78 -1.92
N GLY A 47 3.21 -11.92 -1.83
CA GLY A 47 4.16 -12.19 -0.75
C GLY A 47 4.86 -13.52 -0.91
N PHE A 48 5.72 -13.82 0.05
CA PHE A 48 6.35 -15.13 0.19
C PHE A 48 5.70 -15.86 1.34
N ASP A 49 5.48 -17.16 1.15
CA ASP A 49 4.95 -18.01 2.21
C ASP A 49 5.89 -17.98 3.43
N PRO A 50 5.34 -18.03 4.66
CA PRO A 50 6.14 -17.98 5.87
C PRO A 50 7.15 -19.13 5.92
N VAL A 51 8.43 -18.81 5.89
CA VAL A 51 9.51 -19.78 6.06
C VAL A 51 9.73 -19.99 7.54
N THR A 52 9.49 -21.21 8.00
CA THR A 52 9.65 -21.59 9.40
C THR A 52 10.94 -22.40 9.58
N LEU A 53 11.91 -21.81 10.28
CA LEU A 53 13.14 -22.47 10.72
C LEU A 53 12.94 -23.02 12.13
N ASN A 54 12.89 -24.33 12.25
CA ASN A 54 12.77 -25.02 13.53
C ASN A 54 14.12 -25.63 13.92
N LEU A 55 14.76 -25.06 14.94
CA LEU A 55 16.06 -25.50 15.46
C LEU A 55 15.91 -26.38 16.72
N GLY A 56 14.70 -26.84 17.03
CA GLY A 56 14.39 -27.68 18.20
C GLY A 56 14.19 -26.89 19.50
N ILE A 57 15.14 -26.00 19.83
CA ILE A 57 15.09 -25.15 21.04
C ILE A 57 14.47 -23.78 20.72
N ILE A 58 14.68 -23.29 19.49
CA ILE A 58 14.22 -22.00 19.02
C ILE A 58 13.49 -22.20 17.69
N LYS A 59 12.33 -21.58 17.55
CA LYS A 59 11.56 -21.51 16.29
C LYS A 59 11.56 -20.08 15.78
N MET A 60 11.94 -19.89 14.52
CA MET A 60 11.90 -18.61 13.83
C MET A 60 10.99 -18.71 12.61
N THR A 61 10.04 -17.80 12.48
CA THR A 61 9.15 -17.73 11.30
C THR A 61 9.34 -16.39 10.62
N LEU A 62 9.79 -16.41 9.37
CA LEU A 62 9.96 -15.23 8.53
C LEU A 62 8.94 -15.30 7.41
N GLY A 63 7.92 -14.45 7.47
CA GLY A 63 6.91 -14.30 6.43
C GLY A 63 6.77 -12.84 6.05
N PHE A 64 6.50 -12.58 4.78
CA PHE A 64 6.26 -11.23 4.31
C PHE A 64 5.18 -11.20 3.25
N THR A 65 4.18 -10.36 3.48
CA THR A 65 2.98 -10.30 2.65
C THR A 65 2.58 -8.84 2.46
N PHE A 66 2.51 -8.42 1.20
CA PHE A 66 1.88 -7.18 0.80
C PHE A 66 0.44 -7.43 0.40
N ILE A 67 -0.47 -6.68 1.01
CA ILE A 67 -1.89 -6.70 0.66
C ILE A 67 -2.20 -5.33 0.09
N VAL A 68 -2.54 -5.28 -1.20
CA VAL A 68 -2.90 -4.05 -1.90
C VAL A 68 -4.32 -4.18 -2.41
N ASN A 69 -5.21 -3.28 -1.99
CA ASN A 69 -6.55 -3.16 -2.55
C ASN A 69 -6.59 -2.07 -3.62
N ILE A 70 -7.69 -2.04 -4.38
CA ILE A 70 -7.88 -1.08 -5.48
C ILE A 70 -7.76 0.37 -4.96
N ILE A 71 -8.22 0.64 -3.74
CA ILE A 71 -8.23 1.99 -3.17
C ILE A 71 -6.83 2.40 -2.70
N GLY A 72 -6.05 1.46 -2.15
CA GLY A 72 -4.63 1.64 -1.90
C GLY A 72 -3.86 1.93 -3.18
N LEU A 73 -4.24 1.31 -4.31
CA LEU A 73 -3.67 1.62 -5.64
C LEU A 73 -4.05 3.03 -6.11
N ILE A 74 -5.28 3.49 -5.85
CA ILE A 74 -5.69 4.88 -6.10
C ILE A 74 -4.88 5.85 -5.22
N GLY A 75 -4.74 5.54 -3.92
CA GLY A 75 -3.92 6.31 -2.98
C GLY A 75 -2.45 6.38 -3.40
N LEU A 76 -1.90 5.28 -3.93
CA LEU A 76 -0.59 5.24 -4.55
C LEU A 76 -0.49 6.18 -5.75
N GLY A 77 -1.47 6.14 -6.64
CA GLY A 77 -1.54 7.02 -7.82
C GLY A 77 -1.59 8.50 -7.42
N ILE A 78 -2.40 8.85 -6.42
CA ILE A 78 -2.49 10.20 -5.87
C ILE A 78 -1.16 10.62 -5.25
N ALA A 79 -0.54 9.77 -4.42
CA ALA A 79 0.74 10.08 -3.80
C ALA A 79 1.86 10.25 -4.84
N ALA A 80 1.89 9.42 -5.87
CA ALA A 80 2.82 9.56 -7.00
C ALA A 80 2.57 10.86 -7.79
N TYR A 81 1.31 11.24 -7.99
CA TYR A 81 0.94 12.49 -8.64
C TYR A 81 1.36 13.72 -7.81
N LEU A 82 1.08 13.73 -6.51
CA LEU A 82 1.51 14.79 -5.58
C LEU A 82 3.03 14.92 -5.55
N LEU A 83 3.73 13.79 -5.54
CA LEU A 83 5.19 13.77 -5.59
C LEU A 83 5.72 14.34 -6.91
N LYS A 84 5.10 13.99 -8.04
CA LYS A 84 5.42 14.57 -9.36
C LYS A 84 5.15 16.07 -9.37
N TRP A 85 4.08 16.55 -8.76
CA TRP A 85 3.80 17.99 -8.65
C TRP A 85 4.85 18.71 -7.79
N TYR A 86 5.24 18.13 -6.65
CA TYR A 86 6.18 18.74 -5.72
C TYR A 86 7.64 18.77 -6.24
N TYR A 87 8.06 17.72 -6.96
CA TYR A 87 9.40 17.60 -7.55
C TYR A 87 9.46 17.95 -9.05
N GLY A 88 8.32 18.17 -9.69
CA GLY A 88 8.21 18.57 -11.09
C GLY A 88 8.63 20.02 -11.27
N PRO A 89 9.01 20.43 -12.50
CA PRO A 89 9.27 21.83 -12.79
C PRO A 89 8.01 22.62 -12.46
N ARG A 90 8.11 23.55 -11.51
CA ARG A 90 7.12 24.61 -11.38
C ARG A 90 7.36 25.50 -12.59
N VAL A 91 6.45 25.45 -13.55
CA VAL A 91 6.37 26.46 -14.62
C VAL A 91 6.28 27.85 -14.00
#